data_AF-A0A5E6NSG6-F1
#
_entry.id   AF-A0A5E6NSG6-F1
#
_cell.length_a   1.000
_cell.length_b   1.000
_cell.length_c   1.000
_cell.angle_alpha   90.00
_cell.angle_beta   90.00
_cell.angle_gamma   90.00
#
_symmetry.space_group_name_H-M   'P 1'
#
loop_
_entity.id
_entity.type
_entity.pdbx_description
1 polymer ?
#
loop_
_entity_poly.entity_id
_entity_poly.type
_entity_poly.pdbx_seq_one_letter_code
_entity_poly.pdbx_strand_id
1 'polypeptide(L)' 'MLTKSSPISTQSNLFHSELFSQLDVKDPLIQLANTINWTVFDDAFEQHYSQDNGRPSKPIRLMVGLLLLKH' A
#
# COMPACT_ATOMS: atom_id res chain seq x y z
N MET A 1 -3.07 -14.40 -5.52
CA MET A 1 -3.51 -13.21 -4.73
C MET A 1 -2.33 -12.39 -4.27
N LEU A 2 -2.42 -11.05 -4.35
CA LEU A 2 -1.54 -10.18 -3.56
C LEU A 2 -1.58 -10.61 -2.10
N THR A 3 -0.42 -10.72 -1.47
CA THR A 3 -0.37 -11.19 -0.09
C THR A 3 -1.25 -10.29 0.77
N LYS A 4 -2.36 -10.84 1.29
CA LYS A 4 -3.13 -10.17 2.32
C LYS A 4 -2.14 -9.86 3.45
N SER A 5 -2.07 -8.59 3.83
CA SER A 5 -1.32 -8.20 5.01
C SER A 5 -1.78 -9.08 6.17
N SER A 6 -0.83 -9.72 6.86
CA SER A 6 -1.09 -10.36 8.13
C SER A 6 -1.86 -9.40 9.04
N PRO A 7 -2.80 -9.89 9.88
CA PRO A 7 -3.57 -9.02 10.76
C PRO A 7 -2.59 -8.15 11.53
N ILE A 8 -2.71 -6.84 11.36
CA ILE A 8 -1.89 -5.86 12.06
C ILE A 8 -2.10 -6.18 13.55
N SER A 9 -1.06 -6.67 14.21
CA SER A 9 -1.01 -6.73 15.66
C SER A 9 -1.38 -5.34 16.16
N THR A 10 -2.48 -5.23 16.91
CA THR A 10 -2.97 -3.99 17.50
C THR A 10 -2.02 -3.42 18.56
N GLN A 11 -0.84 -4.02 18.76
CA GLN A 11 0.23 -3.40 19.53
C GLN A 11 0.73 -2.16 18.79
N SER A 12 0.13 -1.03 19.14
CA SER A 12 0.66 0.30 18.87
C SER A 12 2.07 0.34 19.44
N ASN A 13 3.06 0.31 18.54
CA ASN A 13 4.45 0.38 18.91
C ASN A 13 4.67 1.75 19.57
N LEU A 14 4.91 1.79 20.88
CA LEU A 14 4.86 3.01 21.73
C LEU A 14 5.76 4.15 21.21
N PHE A 15 6.80 3.80 20.45
CA PHE A 15 7.78 4.74 19.90
C PHE A 15 7.60 5.02 18.40
N HIS A 16 6.60 4.42 17.76
CA HIS A 16 6.22 4.77 16.39
C HIS A 16 4.86 5.45 16.42
N SER A 17 4.84 6.78 16.38
CA SER A 17 3.69 7.47 15.81
C SER A 17 3.49 6.94 14.40
N GLU A 18 2.27 6.51 14.08
CA GLU A 18 1.93 6.06 12.74
C GLU A 18 2.25 7.20 11.77
N LEU A 19 3.14 6.98 10.78
CA LEU A 19 3.60 8.03 9.87
C LEU A 19 2.43 8.82 9.28
N PHE A 20 1.32 8.12 9.01
CA PHE A 20 0.10 8.71 8.51
C PHE A 20 -0.49 9.80 9.42
N SER A 21 -0.39 9.67 10.75
CA SER A 21 -0.88 10.68 11.70
C SER A 21 -0.03 11.95 11.73
N GLN A 22 1.16 11.92 11.14
CA GLN A 22 2.05 13.09 11.04
C GLN A 22 1.86 13.86 9.73
N LEU A 23 1.10 13.32 8.77
CA LEU A 23 0.88 13.92 7.46
C LEU A 23 -0.37 14.81 7.46
N ASP A 24 -0.36 15.85 6.63
CA ASP A 24 -1.56 16.66 6.41
C ASP A 24 -2.55 15.88 5.54
N VAL A 25 -3.70 15.52 6.11
CA VAL A 25 -4.77 14.79 5.41
C VAL A 25 -5.33 15.59 4.22
N LYS A 26 -5.12 16.91 4.19
CA LYS A 26 -5.51 17.77 3.07
C LYS A 26 -4.54 17.73 1.89
N ASP A 27 -3.42 17.03 2.02
CA ASP A 27 -2.47 16.88 0.93
C ASP A 27 -3.15 16.25 -0.31
N PRO A 28 -2.98 16.84 -1.50
CA PRO A 28 -3.63 16.35 -2.72
C PRO A 28 -3.30 14.90 -3.07
N LEU A 29 -2.09 14.40 -2.78
CA LEU A 29 -1.70 13.03 -3.07
C LEU A 29 -2.36 12.05 -2.09
N ILE A 30 -2.55 12.45 -0.83
CA ILE A 30 -3.28 11.65 0.16
C ILE A 30 -4.75 11.56 -0.23
N GLN A 31 -5.38 12.68 -0.61
CA GLN A 31 -6.76 12.68 -1.08
C GLN A 31 -6.92 11.81 -2.33
N LEU A 32 -6.05 11.99 -3.32
CA LEU A 32 -6.04 11.17 -4.54
C LEU A 32 -5.92 9.68 -4.20
N ALA A 33 -4.95 9.31 -3.36
CA ALA A 33 -4.75 7.92 -2.97
C ALA A 33 -5.96 7.33 -2.25
N ASN A 34 -6.73 8.11 -1.50
CA ASN A 34 -7.94 7.63 -0.83
C ASN A 34 -9.16 7.52 -1.77
N THR A 35 -9.18 8.27 -2.87
CA THR A 35 -10.27 8.20 -3.88
C THR A 35 -10.14 7.02 -4.84
N ILE A 36 -8.94 6.49 -5.04
CA ILE A 36 -8.67 5.41 -5.99
C ILE A 36 -9.10 4.06 -5.42
N ASN A 37 -9.90 3.31 -6.18
CA ASN A 37 -10.19 1.92 -5.85
C ASN A 37 -9.00 1.01 -6.22
N TRP A 38 -8.08 0.83 -5.27
CA TRP A 38 -6.85 0.05 -5.46
C TRP A 38 -7.09 -1.43 -5.76
N THR A 39 -8.21 -2.02 -5.32
CA THR A 39 -8.46 -3.46 -5.52
C THR A 39 -8.59 -3.80 -7.00
N VAL A 40 -9.13 -2.89 -7.82
CA VAL A 40 -9.24 -3.09 -9.27
C VAL A 40 -7.86 -3.27 -9.92
N PHE A 41 -6.87 -2.51 -9.45
CA PHE A 41 -5.50 -2.63 -9.94
C PHE A 41 -4.82 -3.87 -9.37
N ASP A 42 -5.02 -4.15 -8.09
CA ASP A 42 -4.50 -5.35 -7.44
C ASP A 42 -4.98 -6.62 -8.16
N ASP A 43 -6.26 -6.70 -8.53
CA ASP A 43 -6.85 -7.82 -9.28
C ASP A 43 -6.34 -7.90 -10.73
N ALA A 44 -6.30 -6.76 -11.43
CA ALA A 44 -5.82 -6.72 -12.82
C ALA A 44 -4.35 -7.15 -12.96
N PHE A 45 -3.53 -6.82 -11.96
CA PHE A 45 -2.10 -7.16 -11.93
C PHE A 45 -1.81 -8.54 -11.34
N GLU A 46 -2.80 -9.20 -10.72
CA GLU A 46 -2.62 -10.51 -10.09
C GLU A 46 -2.01 -11.55 -11.05
N GLN A 47 -2.46 -11.56 -12.30
CA GLN A 47 -1.95 -12.48 -13.34
C GLN A 47 -0.44 -12.37 -13.61
N HIS A 48 0.18 -11.24 -13.25
CA HIS A 48 1.60 -10.98 -13.46
C HIS A 48 2.46 -11.37 -12.25
N TYR A 49 1.85 -11.82 -11.15
CA TYR A 49 2.55 -12.25 -9.95
C TYR A 49 2.32 -13.73 -9.69
N SER A 50 3.39 -14.42 -9.28
CA SER A 50 3.28 -15.80 -8.82
C SER A 50 2.92 -15.84 -7.34
N GLN A 51 1.97 -16.68 -6.98
CA GLN A 51 1.53 -16.84 -5.59
C GLN A 51 2.52 -17.68 -4.77
N ASP A 52 3.02 -18.77 -5.36
CA ASP A 52 3.72 -19.82 -4.63
C ASP A 52 5.22 -19.88 -4.95
N ASN A 53 5.71 -19.01 -5.84
CA ASN A 53 7.10 -19.00 -6.27
C ASN A 53 7.69 -17.58 -6.26
N GLY A 54 8.91 -17.44 -5.74
CA GLY A 54 9.62 -16.17 -5.67
C GLY A 54 9.23 -15.29 -4.48
N ARG A 55 9.47 -13.97 -4.61
CA ARG A 55 9.18 -12.99 -3.55
C ARG A 55 7.70 -12.60 -3.59
N PRO A 56 7.01 -12.51 -2.45
CA PRO A 56 5.62 -12.08 -2.41
C PRO A 56 5.45 -10.69 -3.06
N SER A 57 4.35 -10.53 -3.77
CA SER A 57 3.99 -9.27 -4.42
C SER A 57 3.75 -8.17 -3.38
N LYS A 58 4.08 -6.94 -3.77
CA LYS A 58 3.80 -5.74 -2.97
C LYS A 58 2.48 -5.13 -3.44
N PRO A 59 1.71 -4.49 -2.55
CA PRO A 59 0.51 -3.74 -2.95
C PRO A 59 0.81 -2.75 -4.07
N ILE A 60 -0.06 -2.67 -5.09
CA ILE A 60 0.18 -1.80 -6.25
C ILE A 60 0.27 -0.33 -5.82
N ARG A 61 -0.53 0.07 -4.84
CA ARG A 61 -0.46 1.41 -4.20
C ARG A 61 0.95 1.79 -3.77
N LEU A 62 1.70 0.87 -3.17
CA LEU A 62 3.06 1.13 -2.72
C LEU A 62 4.01 1.37 -3.90
N MET A 63 3.88 0.57 -4.96
CA MET A 63 4.74 0.69 -6.14
C MET A 63 4.48 2.03 -6.85
N VAL A 64 3.22 2.41 -7.03
CA VAL A 64 2.83 3.71 -7.60
C VAL A 64 3.33 4.85 -6.74
N GLY A 65 3.18 4.77 -5.41
CA GLY A 65 3.71 5.77 -4.48
C GLY A 65 5.22 5.97 -4.64
N LEU A 66 6.00 4.89 -4.71
CA LEU A 66 7.45 4.97 -4.92
C LEU A 66 7.82 5.59 -6.27
N LEU A 67 7.03 5.34 -7.32
CA LEU A 67 7.23 5.96 -8.63
C LEU A 67 6.95 7.47 -8.58
N LEU A 68 5.90 7.89 -7.88
CA LEU A 68 5.57 9.30 -7.68
C LEU A 68 6.64 10.03 -6.88
N LEU A 69 7.21 9.41 -5.83
CA LEU A 69 8.26 10.01 -5.01
C LEU A 69 9.63 10.09 -5.72
N LYS A 70 9.83 9.33 -6.78
CA LYS A 70 11.10 9.35 -7.54
C LYS A 70 11.24 10.63 -8.37
N HIS A 71 10.13 11.27 -8.73
CA HIS A 71 10.06 12.44 -9.60
C HIS A 71 9.72 13.69 -8.82
#